data_AF-A0A914UBX6-F1
#
_entry.id   AF-A0A914UBX6-F1
#
_cell.length_a   1.000
_cell.length_b   1.000
_cell.length_c   1.000
_cell.angle_alpha   90.00
_cell.angle_beta   90.00
_cell.angle_gamma   90.00
#
_symmetry.space_group_name_H-M   'P 1'
#
loop_
_entity.id
_entity.type
_entity.pdbx_description
1 polymer ?
#
loop_
_entity_poly.entity_id
_entity_poly.type
_entity_poly.pdbx_seq_one_letter_code
_entity_poly.pdbx_strand_id
1 'polypeptide(L)'
;MTPVFFVAVLFIVSCNAQITTTPLTTTVTTIPGCIGNCIGGDCPVGYACNVITQQCCLSSSSTSVPTSGITCVDKIGPKGFSDCPQRAFLCNNTLYYTLMTDQCPKTCGRVDKTKADGTSDCPGLTRLCNNPTYYNLMTDQCPKTCGRCGASTIASTISVGRK
;
A
#
# COMPACT_ATOMS: atom_id res chain seq x y z
N MET A 1 12.70 -79.76 14.67
CA MET A 1 12.80 -80.34 13.32
C MET A 1 12.32 -79.32 12.31
N THR A 2 13.13 -79.15 11.27
CA THR A 2 13.01 -78.38 10.00
C THR A 2 13.02 -76.83 10.00
N PRO A 3 13.68 -76.22 8.97
CA PRO A 3 14.35 -74.91 9.06
C PRO A 3 13.98 -73.90 7.93
N VAL A 4 14.54 -72.67 8.01
CA VAL A 4 14.88 -71.69 6.92
C VAL A 4 13.76 -71.18 5.96
N PHE A 5 13.70 -69.96 5.41
CA PHE A 5 14.65 -68.90 5.03
C PHE A 5 13.84 -67.65 4.52
N PHE A 6 14.45 -66.45 4.45
CA PHE A 6 14.09 -65.25 3.62
C PHE A 6 12.88 -64.40 4.11
N VAL A 7 12.91 -63.07 4.34
CA VAL A 7 13.82 -61.96 4.01
C VAL A 7 13.62 -60.83 5.03
N ALA A 8 14.72 -60.17 5.39
CA ALA A 8 14.74 -58.93 6.15
C ALA A 8 14.23 -57.73 5.33
N VAL A 9 13.34 -56.91 5.89
CA VAL A 9 13.32 -55.47 5.56
C VAL A 9 13.08 -54.66 6.83
N LEU A 10 14.20 -54.10 7.30
CA LEU A 10 14.30 -53.04 8.28
C LEU A 10 13.86 -51.73 7.59
N PHE A 11 12.63 -51.26 7.83
CA PHE A 11 12.21 -49.92 7.38
C PHE A 11 12.63 -48.87 8.41
N ILE A 12 13.88 -48.41 8.30
CA ILE A 12 14.30 -47.08 8.75
C ILE A 12 14.03 -46.16 7.57
N VAL A 13 12.96 -45.36 7.54
CA VAL A 13 12.90 -44.20 6.63
C VAL A 13 12.03 -43.10 7.24
N SER A 14 12.73 -42.11 7.81
CA SER A 14 12.48 -40.68 7.81
C SER A 14 11.09 -40.16 7.42
N CYS A 15 10.52 -39.31 8.30
CA CYS A 15 9.66 -38.19 7.90
C CYS A 15 10.42 -37.30 6.91
N ASN A 16 10.40 -37.67 5.63
CA ASN A 16 10.68 -36.75 4.56
C ASN A 16 9.33 -36.15 4.17
N ALA A 17 9.10 -34.89 4.55
CA ALA A 17 8.06 -34.10 3.93
C ALA A 17 8.40 -34.04 2.43
N GLN A 18 7.82 -34.95 1.65
CA GLN A 18 7.95 -34.91 0.21
C GLN A 18 7.19 -33.66 -0.23
N ILE A 19 7.97 -32.61 -0.49
CA ILE A 19 7.56 -31.47 -1.31
C ILE A 19 7.11 -32.11 -2.62
N THR A 20 5.80 -32.24 -2.79
CA THR A 20 5.20 -32.67 -4.05
C THR A 20 5.50 -31.59 -5.07
N THR A 21 6.65 -31.69 -5.74
CA THR A 21 6.93 -31.01 -6.99
C THR A 21 6.07 -31.68 -8.05
N THR A 22 4.77 -31.41 -8.04
CA THR A 22 3.99 -31.50 -9.26
C THR A 22 4.70 -30.64 -10.30
N PRO A 23 4.99 -31.13 -11.51
CA PRO A 23 5.09 -30.20 -12.62
C PRO A 23 3.70 -29.59 -12.70
N LEU A 24 3.51 -28.41 -12.10
CA LEU A 24 2.32 -27.63 -12.40
C LEU A 24 2.55 -27.20 -13.84
N THR A 25 2.12 -28.08 -14.75
CA THR A 25 1.76 -27.74 -16.10
C THR A 25 1.08 -26.41 -15.97
N THR A 26 1.73 -25.38 -16.48
CA THR A 26 1.22 -24.02 -16.54
C THR A 26 0.04 -24.08 -17.51
N THR A 27 -1.07 -24.67 -17.08
CA THR A 27 -2.38 -24.27 -17.54
C THR A 27 -2.54 -22.88 -16.95
N VAL A 28 -1.89 -21.93 -17.64
CA VAL A 28 -2.35 -20.55 -17.69
C VAL A 28 -3.79 -20.72 -18.13
N THR A 29 -4.71 -20.79 -17.16
CA THR A 29 -6.09 -20.47 -17.42
C THR A 29 -5.98 -19.05 -17.94
N THR A 30 -6.02 -18.91 -19.26
CA THR A 30 -5.88 -17.65 -19.97
C THR A 30 -7.12 -16.86 -19.65
N ILE A 31 -7.18 -16.34 -18.43
CA ILE A 31 -8.07 -15.25 -18.06
C ILE A 31 -7.55 -14.08 -18.90
N PRO A 32 -8.30 -13.62 -19.92
CA PRO A 32 -7.85 -12.54 -20.78
C PRO A 32 -7.54 -11.33 -19.90
N GLY A 33 -6.26 -10.95 -19.88
CA GLY A 33 -5.76 -9.85 -19.06
C GLY A 33 -4.77 -10.25 -17.95
N CYS A 34 -4.56 -11.51 -17.61
CA CYS A 34 -3.56 -11.89 -16.59
C CYS A 34 -2.24 -12.38 -17.20
N ILE A 35 -1.11 -11.88 -16.70
CA ILE A 35 0.23 -12.16 -17.25
C ILE A 35 1.10 -13.09 -16.40
N GLY A 36 0.67 -13.45 -15.19
CA GLY A 36 1.41 -14.38 -14.33
C GLY A 36 1.18 -14.13 -12.85
N ASN A 37 1.97 -14.77 -12.01
CA ASN A 37 1.86 -14.69 -10.56
C ASN A 37 2.53 -13.43 -9.99
N CYS A 38 2.05 -12.99 -8.82
CA CYS A 38 2.69 -11.90 -8.10
C CYS A 38 3.98 -12.39 -7.43
N ILE A 39 5.06 -11.60 -7.49
CA ILE A 39 6.30 -11.88 -6.77
C ILE A 39 6.48 -10.76 -5.74
N GLY A 40 6.39 -11.08 -4.45
CA GLY A 40 6.54 -10.10 -3.38
C GLY A 40 5.41 -9.06 -3.28
N GLY A 41 4.30 -9.25 -4.00
CA GLY A 41 3.22 -8.27 -4.09
C GLY A 41 3.40 -7.25 -5.21
N ASP A 42 4.52 -7.31 -5.94
CA ASP A 42 4.81 -6.44 -7.06
C ASP A 42 4.41 -7.10 -8.40
N CYS A 43 3.83 -6.28 -9.28
CA CYS A 43 3.49 -6.61 -10.66
C CYS A 43 4.05 -5.53 -11.59
N PRO A 44 4.35 -5.84 -12.86
CA PRO A 44 4.80 -4.84 -13.82
C PRO A 44 3.70 -3.79 -14.09
N VAL A 45 4.12 -2.63 -14.62
CA VAL A 45 3.26 -1.47 -14.85
C VAL A 45 1.98 -1.83 -15.62
N GLY A 46 0.83 -1.41 -15.09
CA GLY A 46 -0.49 -1.68 -15.69
C GLY A 46 -1.20 -2.94 -15.18
N TYR A 47 -0.59 -3.69 -14.26
CA TYR A 47 -1.18 -4.90 -13.66
C TYR A 47 -1.28 -4.75 -12.13
N ALA A 48 -2.36 -5.27 -11.55
CA ALA A 48 -2.55 -5.31 -10.10
C ALA A 48 -2.47 -6.76 -9.61
N CYS A 49 -1.87 -6.96 -8.43
CA CYS A 49 -1.86 -8.27 -7.78
C CYS A 49 -3.23 -8.54 -7.16
N ASN A 50 -3.94 -9.54 -7.67
CA ASN A 50 -5.12 -10.06 -7.01
C ASN A 50 -4.69 -11.03 -5.89
N VAL A 51 -4.81 -10.59 -4.64
CA VAL A 51 -4.42 -11.36 -3.45
C VAL A 51 -5.25 -12.64 -3.23
N ILE A 52 -6.40 -12.77 -3.89
CA ILE A 52 -7.24 -13.98 -3.82
C ILE A 52 -6.69 -15.05 -4.77
N THR A 53 -6.24 -14.65 -5.96
CA THR A 53 -5.79 -15.58 -7.01
C THR A 53 -4.27 -15.63 -7.16
N GLN A 54 -3.51 -14.83 -6.38
CA GLN A 54 -2.05 -14.70 -6.47
C GLN A 54 -1.55 -14.40 -7.90
N GLN A 55 -2.32 -13.63 -8.67
CA GLN A 55 -2.11 -13.39 -10.10
C GLN A 55 -2.12 -11.88 -10.44
N CYS A 56 -1.18 -11.45 -11.28
CA CYS A 56 -1.11 -10.13 -11.89
C CYS A 56 -2.09 -10.06 -13.07
N CYS A 57 -3.14 -9.27 -12.92
CA CYS A 57 -4.21 -9.11 -13.90
C CYS A 57 -4.40 -7.66 -14.34
N LEU A 58 -4.84 -7.46 -15.59
CA LEU A 58 -5.22 -6.18 -16.17
C LEU A 58 -6.45 -5.70 -15.40
N SER A 59 -6.26 -4.63 -14.62
CA SER A 59 -7.39 -3.92 -14.07
C SER A 59 -8.04 -3.13 -15.20
N SER A 60 -9.24 -3.53 -15.63
CA SER A 60 -10.05 -2.77 -16.61
C SER A 60 -10.51 -1.40 -16.08
N SER A 61 -10.08 -1.00 -14.90
CA SER A 61 -9.98 0.40 -14.52
C SER A 61 -8.70 0.97 -15.11
N SER A 62 -8.83 1.62 -16.26
CA SER A 62 -8.06 2.82 -16.60
C SER A 62 -8.39 3.93 -15.59
N THR A 63 -8.07 3.68 -14.33
CA THR A 63 -7.62 4.71 -13.42
C THR A 63 -6.16 4.35 -13.32
N SER A 64 -5.31 5.17 -13.94
CA SER A 64 -3.88 5.21 -13.64
C SER A 64 -3.70 4.76 -12.20
N VAL A 65 -3.06 3.62 -11.96
CA VAL A 65 -2.48 3.36 -10.64
C VAL A 65 -1.70 4.64 -10.39
N PRO A 66 -2.11 5.53 -9.47
CA PRO A 66 -1.16 6.54 -9.09
C PRO A 66 -0.05 5.67 -8.52
N THR A 67 1.13 5.71 -9.13
CA THR A 67 2.33 5.89 -8.31
C THR A 67 1.85 6.86 -7.24
N SER A 68 1.61 6.38 -6.01
CA SER A 68 0.95 7.13 -4.95
C SER A 68 1.84 8.30 -4.57
N GLY A 69 1.98 9.25 -5.49
CA GLY A 69 2.35 10.61 -5.24
C GLY A 69 1.17 11.08 -4.43
N ILE A 70 1.38 11.06 -3.13
CA ILE A 70 0.54 11.73 -2.16
C ILE A 70 0.29 13.15 -2.70
N THR A 71 -0.88 13.35 -3.31
CA THR A 71 -1.29 14.64 -3.87
C THR A 71 -2.18 15.31 -2.84
N CYS A 72 -1.56 16.24 -2.12
CA CYS A 72 -2.20 17.03 -1.07
C CYS A 72 -2.98 18.20 -1.70
N VAL A 73 -3.98 17.86 -2.48
CA VAL A 73 -4.86 18.82 -3.16
C VAL A 73 -6.22 18.83 -2.49
N ASP A 74 -6.87 19.99 -2.50
CA ASP A 74 -8.22 20.11 -1.97
C ASP A 74 -9.18 19.27 -2.79
N LYS A 75 -10.02 18.49 -2.12
CA LYS A 75 -11.04 17.67 -2.74
C LYS A 75 -12.18 18.55 -3.24
N ILE A 76 -12.70 18.18 -4.40
CA ILE A 76 -13.81 18.87 -5.04
C ILE A 76 -15.09 18.10 -4.71
N GLY A 77 -16.11 18.82 -4.26
CA GLY A 77 -17.41 18.23 -3.96
C GLY A 77 -18.17 17.83 -5.23
N PRO A 78 -19.33 17.15 -5.10
CA PRO A 78 -20.17 16.74 -6.23
C PRO A 78 -20.72 17.91 -7.06
N LYS A 79 -20.61 19.15 -6.55
CA LYS A 79 -20.99 20.37 -7.25
C LYS A 79 -19.87 20.94 -8.15
N GLY A 80 -18.72 20.28 -8.20
CA GLY A 80 -17.60 20.67 -9.08
C GLY A 80 -16.73 21.80 -8.54
N PHE A 81 -16.93 22.27 -7.30
CA PHE A 81 -16.06 23.25 -6.65
C PHE A 81 -15.64 22.80 -5.24
N SER A 82 -14.56 23.39 -4.71
CA SER A 82 -14.07 23.15 -3.35
C SER A 82 -14.55 24.25 -2.40
N ASP A 83 -15.31 23.86 -1.36
CA ASP A 83 -15.72 24.76 -0.26
C ASP A 83 -14.58 25.04 0.75
N CYS A 84 -13.41 24.43 0.52
CA CYS A 84 -12.25 24.51 1.42
C CYS A 84 -11.85 25.94 1.80
N PRO A 85 -11.76 26.92 0.87
CA PRO A 85 -11.35 28.28 1.20
C PRO A 85 -12.28 28.94 2.23
N GLN A 86 -13.59 28.66 2.15
CA GLN A 86 -14.58 29.19 3.08
C GLN A 86 -14.49 28.54 4.46
N ARG A 87 -13.93 27.33 4.53
CA ARG A 87 -13.80 26.52 5.75
C ARG A 87 -12.40 26.54 6.35
N ALA A 88 -11.49 27.36 5.83
CA ALA A 88 -10.09 27.42 6.28
C ALA A 88 -9.93 27.67 7.79
N PHE A 89 -10.87 28.39 8.42
CA PHE A 89 -10.88 28.62 9.87
C PHE A 89 -11.06 27.33 10.70
N LEU A 90 -11.59 26.25 10.11
CA LEU A 90 -11.78 24.96 10.76
C LEU A 90 -10.50 24.10 10.77
N CYS A 91 -9.44 24.49 10.05
CA CYS A 91 -8.19 23.71 9.96
C CYS A 91 -7.48 23.50 11.31
N ASN A 92 -7.69 24.41 12.26
CA ASN A 92 -7.14 24.34 13.62
C ASN A 92 -8.15 23.84 14.65
N ASN A 93 -9.40 23.55 14.24
CA ASN A 93 -10.42 23.05 15.15
C ASN A 93 -10.25 21.53 15.33
N THR A 94 -10.07 21.07 16.57
CA THR A 94 -9.79 19.66 16.89
C THR A 94 -10.84 18.69 16.34
N LEU A 95 -12.13 19.08 16.33
CA LEU A 95 -13.22 18.25 15.82
C LEU A 95 -13.16 18.08 14.30
N TYR A 96 -12.73 19.12 13.60
CA TYR A 96 -12.69 19.16 12.14
C TYR A 96 -11.29 18.92 11.56
N TYR A 97 -10.27 18.80 12.42
CA TYR A 97 -8.87 18.72 12.01
C TYR A 97 -8.62 17.57 11.02
N THR A 98 -9.10 16.37 11.34
CA THR A 98 -8.94 15.19 10.48
C THR A 98 -9.72 15.35 9.17
N LEU A 99 -10.99 15.77 9.26
CA LEU A 99 -11.83 16.00 8.08
C LEU A 99 -11.21 17.03 7.13
N MET A 100 -10.72 18.14 7.68
CA MET A 100 -10.11 19.21 6.91
C MET A 100 -8.74 18.81 6.36
N THR A 101 -7.98 17.96 7.07
CA THR A 101 -6.74 17.36 6.55
C THR A 101 -7.03 16.41 5.39
N ASP A 102 -8.17 15.74 5.38
CA ASP A 102 -8.53 14.78 4.31
C ASP A 102 -9.19 15.43 3.11
N GLN A 103 -10.04 16.42 3.35
CA GLN A 103 -10.85 17.08 2.33
C GLN A 103 -10.17 18.34 1.80
N CYS A 104 -9.40 19.03 2.64
CA CYS A 104 -8.85 20.35 2.36
C CYS A 104 -7.36 20.48 2.74
N PRO A 105 -6.49 19.51 2.40
CA PRO A 105 -5.12 19.54 2.85
C PRO A 105 -4.35 20.77 2.35
N LYS A 106 -4.59 21.22 1.12
CA LYS A 106 -3.89 22.39 0.57
C LYS A 106 -4.36 23.65 1.28
N THR A 107 -5.66 23.83 1.46
CA THR A 107 -6.21 24.98 2.17
C THR A 107 -5.75 25.03 3.63
N CYS A 108 -5.57 23.87 4.28
CA CYS A 108 -5.04 23.79 5.64
C CYS A 108 -3.51 23.83 5.73
N GLY A 109 -2.80 24.08 4.63
CA GLY A 109 -1.34 24.13 4.61
C GLY A 109 -0.67 22.78 4.92
N ARG A 110 -1.37 21.67 4.71
CA ARG A 110 -0.84 20.30 4.80
C ARG A 110 -0.06 19.95 3.53
N VAL A 111 0.80 20.84 3.07
CA VAL A 111 1.69 20.64 1.93
C VAL A 111 3.12 20.83 2.38
N ASP A 112 4.08 20.29 1.63
CA ASP A 112 5.49 20.57 1.91
C ASP A 112 5.75 22.07 1.80
N LYS A 113 6.43 22.63 2.80
CA LYS A 113 6.81 24.03 2.80
C LYS A 113 7.94 24.23 1.80
N THR A 114 7.82 25.31 1.03
CA THR A 114 8.85 25.78 0.11
C THR A 114 9.57 26.97 0.72
N LYS A 115 10.86 27.11 0.41
CA LYS A 115 11.63 28.33 0.64
C LYS A 115 11.11 29.45 -0.30
N ALA A 116 11.65 30.66 -0.13
CA ALA A 116 11.28 31.82 -0.94
C ALA A 116 11.63 31.68 -2.44
N ASP A 117 12.59 30.81 -2.77
CA ASP A 117 12.99 30.47 -4.15
C ASP A 117 12.08 29.41 -4.79
N GLY A 118 11.08 28.89 -4.06
CA GLY A 118 10.20 27.81 -4.52
C GLY A 118 10.77 26.39 -4.33
N THR A 119 11.98 26.25 -3.77
CA THR A 119 12.61 24.96 -3.52
C THR A 119 12.13 24.35 -2.19
N SER A 120 11.87 23.04 -2.18
CA SER A 120 11.61 22.27 -0.94
C SER A 120 12.73 21.27 -0.69
N ASP A 121 13.25 21.23 0.54
CA ASP A 121 14.22 20.20 0.96
C ASP A 121 13.54 18.86 1.30
N CYS A 122 12.21 18.87 1.47
CA CYS A 122 11.41 17.73 1.89
C CYS A 122 11.69 16.43 1.10
N PRO A 123 11.83 16.42 -0.25
CA PRO A 123 12.11 15.20 -1.00
C PRO A 123 13.37 14.44 -0.51
N GLY A 124 14.42 15.18 -0.12
CA GLY A 124 15.67 14.60 0.40
C GLY A 124 15.58 14.15 1.87
N LEU A 125 14.53 14.55 2.58
CA LEU A 125 14.36 14.33 4.02
C LEU A 125 13.40 13.17 4.33
N THR A 126 12.86 12.46 3.34
CA THR A 126 11.86 11.38 3.50
C THR A 126 12.20 10.36 4.61
N ARG A 127 13.48 10.02 4.79
CA ARG A 127 13.94 9.10 5.85
C ARG A 127 13.68 9.61 7.27
N LEU A 128 13.56 10.92 7.45
CA LEU A 128 13.33 11.57 8.76
C LEU A 128 11.86 11.55 9.18
N CYS A 129 10.93 11.21 8.29
CA CYS A 129 9.50 11.22 8.61
C CYS A 129 9.17 10.39 9.87
N ASN A 130 9.78 9.21 10.01
CA ASN A 130 9.55 8.32 11.16
C ASN A 130 10.61 8.47 12.26
N ASN A 131 11.53 9.44 12.14
CA ASN A 131 12.52 9.68 13.18
C ASN A 131 11.88 10.45 14.34
N PRO A 132 11.93 9.95 15.59
CA PRO A 132 11.23 10.57 16.73
C PRO A 132 11.69 12.00 17.03
N THR A 133 12.98 12.30 16.83
CA THR A 133 13.54 13.64 17.04
C THR A 133 13.01 14.64 16.03
N TYR A 134 12.81 14.20 14.78
CA TYR A 134 12.37 15.06 13.68
C TYR A 134 10.89 14.89 13.34
N TYR A 135 10.17 14.03 14.06
CA TYR A 135 8.81 13.62 13.71
C TYR A 135 7.87 14.82 13.62
N ASN A 136 7.87 15.68 14.64
CA ASN A 136 7.04 16.88 14.68
C ASN A 136 7.45 17.88 13.58
N LEU A 137 8.75 18.10 13.42
CA LEU A 137 9.28 18.99 12.38
C LEU A 137 8.85 18.52 10.98
N MET A 138 8.96 17.23 10.71
CA MET A 138 8.59 16.65 9.42
C MET A 138 7.07 16.65 9.21
N THR A 139 6.26 16.55 10.27
CA THR A 139 4.80 16.78 10.19
C THR A 139 4.48 18.22 9.80
N ASP A 140 5.20 19.20 10.32
CA ASP A 140 4.89 20.62 10.11
C ASP A 140 5.49 21.19 8.82
N GLN A 141 6.66 20.71 8.42
CA GLN A 141 7.40 21.22 7.28
C GLN A 141 7.21 20.37 6.03
N CYS A 142 7.04 19.06 6.20
CA CYS A 142 7.01 18.10 5.10
C CYS A 142 5.81 17.11 5.18
N PRO A 143 4.58 17.56 5.46
CA PRO A 143 3.44 16.67 5.61
C PRO A 143 3.15 15.89 4.32
N LYS A 144 3.39 16.47 3.14
CA LYS A 144 3.17 15.78 1.86
C LYS A 144 4.18 14.67 1.65
N THR A 145 5.47 14.99 1.80
CA THR A 145 6.56 14.01 1.68
C THR A 145 6.38 12.86 2.65
N CYS A 146 5.91 13.13 3.87
CA CYS A 146 5.68 12.10 4.87
C CYS A 146 4.33 11.37 4.77
N GLY A 147 3.50 11.65 3.76
CA GLY A 147 2.20 11.00 3.63
C GLY A 147 1.16 11.43 4.67
N ARG A 148 1.32 12.60 5.28
CA ARG A 148 0.50 13.14 6.38
C ARG A 148 -0.49 14.21 5.93
N CYS A 149 -0.59 14.48 4.64
CA CYS A 149 -1.45 15.51 4.10
C CYS A 149 -2.87 15.05 3.77
N GLY A 150 -3.36 14.07 4.51
CA GLY A 150 -4.63 13.42 4.28
C GLY A 150 -4.50 11.97 4.69
N ALA A 151 -5.53 11.45 5.35
CA ALA A 151 -5.82 10.05 5.43
C ALA A 151 -6.16 9.56 4.02
N SER A 152 -5.14 9.44 3.17
CA SER A 152 -5.08 8.24 2.35
C SER A 152 -4.90 7.13 3.36
N THR A 153 -6.03 6.52 3.70
CA THR A 153 -6.11 5.27 4.41
C THR A 153 -4.99 4.41 3.87
N ILE A 154 -3.93 4.26 4.66
CA ILE A 154 -3.11 3.07 4.60
C ILE A 154 -4.10 1.98 5.00
N ALA A 155 -4.86 1.50 4.02
CA ALA A 155 -5.53 0.23 4.06
C ALA A 155 -4.42 -0.81 3.98
N SER A 156 -3.70 -0.94 5.09
CA SER A 156 -2.86 -2.07 5.45
C SER A 156 -2.57 -1.93 6.94
N THR A 157 -3.33 -2.71 7.70
CA THR A 157 -3.08 -3.10 9.10
C THR A 157 -3.61 -2.18 10.19
N ILE A 158 -4.95 -2.12 10.38
CA ILE A 158 -5.64 -2.51 11.63
C ILE A 158 -7.07 -2.91 11.28
N SER A 159 -7.28 -4.20 11.05
CA SER A 159 -8.58 -4.84 11.25
C SER A 159 -8.81 -4.99 12.77
N VAL A 160 -9.58 -4.08 13.39
CA VAL A 160 -10.30 -4.39 14.64
C VAL A 160 -11.64 -3.65 14.68
N GLY A 161 -12.72 -4.41 14.44
CA GLY A 161 -13.94 -4.39 15.25
C GLY A 161 -14.81 -3.13 15.22
N ARG A 162 -15.78 -3.10 14.31
CA ARG A 162 -17.04 -2.35 14.53
C ARG A 162 -18.00 -3.29 15.25
N LYS A 163 -18.34 -2.96 16.50
CA LYS A 163 -19.34 -3.66 17.33
C LYS A 163 -20.75 -3.25 16.93
#